data_AF-A0A6J2X8A3-F1
#
_entry.id   AF-A0A6J2X8A3-F1
#
_cell.length_a   1.000
_cell.length_b   1.000
_cell.length_c   1.000
_cell.angle_alpha   90.00
_cell.angle_beta   90.00
_cell.angle_gamma   90.00
#
_symmetry.space_group_name_H-M   'P 1'
#
loop_
_entity.id
_entity.type
_entity.pdbx_description
1 polymer ?
#
loop_
_entity_poly.entity_id
_entity_poly.type
_entity_poly.pdbx_seq_one_letter_code
_entity_poly.pdbx_strand_id
1 'polypeptide(L)'
;MSCHSLELSINETLAKFWEIEEGSTCNKIYSKSEEFCENHFAENYKRASDGRFIVKFPFKENLNDLGLSRNMAYKRLCFLQKRLNKDKDLKGGYVSFLSEYQKLGYMTKVKGFSMDNTDFRQCYYLPHHAVIKESSLTTRLRVVFDASVRTDTNLSLNDVQFAGPTIQNDSFKF
;
A
#
# COMPACT_ATOMS: atom_id res chain seq x y z
N MET A 1 13.78 51.92 11.93
CA MET A 1 12.40 51.54 11.55
C MET A 1 12.45 50.68 10.27
N SER A 2 12.85 49.41 10.37
CA SER A 2 12.81 48.46 9.24
C SER A 2 12.80 47.04 9.79
N CYS A 3 11.73 46.68 10.49
CA CYS A 3 11.54 45.32 11.02
C CYS A 3 10.07 44.88 10.94
N HIS A 4 9.13 45.81 10.77
CA HIS A 4 7.70 45.50 10.76
C HIS A 4 7.15 45.13 9.38
N SER A 5 7.82 45.48 8.27
CA SER A 5 7.31 45.18 6.91
C SER A 5 7.65 43.77 6.42
N LEU A 6 8.71 43.14 6.95
CA LEU A 6 9.11 41.77 6.60
C LEU A 6 8.29 40.72 7.35
N GLU A 7 7.87 41.02 8.58
CA GLU A 7 7.13 40.11 9.46
C GLU A 7 5.70 39.87 8.94
N LEU A 8 5.04 40.91 8.41
CA LEU A 8 3.72 40.80 7.78
C LEU A 8 3.77 39.93 6.51
N SER A 9 4.83 40.06 5.70
CA SER A 9 5.02 39.27 4.48
C SER A 9 5.24 37.77 4.75
N ILE A 10 5.95 37.43 5.83
CA ILE A 10 6.17 36.02 6.21
C ILE A 10 4.87 35.42 6.73
N ASN A 11 4.15 36.12 7.60
CA ASN A 11 2.89 35.62 8.15
C ASN A 11 1.82 35.43 7.07
N GLU A 12 1.72 36.32 6.08
CA GLU A 12 0.84 36.14 4.92
C GLU A 12 1.25 34.95 4.06
N THR A 13 2.55 34.72 3.88
CA THR A 13 3.06 33.57 3.12
C THR A 13 2.82 32.27 3.86
N LEU A 14 3.02 32.25 5.19
CA LEU A 14 2.73 31.12 6.05
C LEU A 14 1.23 30.80 6.04
N ALA A 15 0.38 31.82 6.16
CA ALA A 15 -1.07 31.64 6.12
C ALA A 15 -1.52 31.05 4.78
N LYS A 16 -1.03 31.58 3.64
CA LYS A 16 -1.30 31.01 2.32
C LYS A 16 -0.76 29.59 2.15
N PHE A 17 0.41 29.30 2.72
CA PHE A 17 0.97 27.95 2.72
C PHE A 17 0.06 26.98 3.48
N TRP A 18 -0.39 27.35 4.68
CA TRP A 18 -1.32 26.55 5.48
C TRP A 18 -2.69 26.41 4.82
N GLU A 19 -3.24 27.46 4.19
CA GLU A 19 -4.49 27.36 3.41
C GLU A 19 -4.38 26.39 2.21
N ILE A 20 -3.19 26.28 1.60
CA ILE A 20 -2.93 25.35 0.51
C ILE A 20 -2.69 23.93 1.03
N GLU A 21 -1.95 23.76 2.14
CA GLU A 21 -1.62 22.46 2.74
C GLU A 21 -2.79 21.82 3.50
N GLU A 22 -3.59 22.60 4.23
CA GLU A 22 -4.82 22.12 4.87
C GLU A 22 -5.87 21.74 3.81
N GLY A 23 -5.64 22.13 2.56
CA GLY A 23 -6.56 21.97 1.46
C GLY A 23 -7.74 22.91 1.64
N SER A 24 -8.34 23.36 0.53
CA SER A 24 -9.66 23.97 0.64
C SER A 24 -10.56 22.99 1.38
N THR A 25 -11.16 23.41 2.50
CA THR A 25 -12.40 22.85 3.04
C THR A 25 -13.52 23.09 2.02
N CYS A 26 -13.32 22.67 0.77
CA CYS A 26 -14.42 22.52 -0.14
C CYS A 26 -15.23 21.37 0.43
N ASN A 27 -16.54 21.54 0.51
CA ASN A 27 -17.47 20.47 0.78
C ASN A 27 -17.28 19.43 -0.34
N LYS A 28 -16.29 18.53 -0.21
CA LYS A 28 -16.03 17.48 -1.17
C LYS A 28 -17.29 16.63 -1.17
N ILE A 29 -18.02 16.69 -2.28
CA ILE A 29 -19.20 15.86 -2.48
C ILE A 29 -18.67 14.46 -2.76
N TYR A 30 -18.68 13.62 -1.72
CA TYR A 30 -18.28 12.22 -1.85
C TYR A 30 -19.38 11.42 -2.54
N SER A 31 -18.97 10.52 -3.43
CA SER A 31 -19.82 9.41 -3.82
C SER A 31 -20.12 8.52 -2.61
N LYS A 32 -21.17 7.69 -2.68
CA LYS A 32 -21.52 6.76 -1.60
C LYS A 32 -20.36 5.82 -1.21
N SER A 33 -19.53 5.41 -2.18
CA SER A 33 -18.36 4.58 -1.92
C SER A 33 -17.24 5.34 -1.21
N GLU A 34 -17.04 6.61 -1.54
CA GLU A 34 -16.04 7.45 -0.88
C GLU A 34 -16.48 7.80 0.54
N GLU A 35 -17.75 8.14 0.74
CA GLU A 35 -18.34 8.35 2.07
C GLU A 35 -18.21 7.11 2.94
N PHE A 36 -18.47 5.92 2.38
CA PHE A 36 -18.22 4.65 3.07
C PHE A 36 -16.75 4.50 3.47
N CYS A 37 -15.80 4.80 2.59
CA CYS A 37 -14.37 4.71 2.89
C CYS A 37 -13.94 5.65 4.03
N GLU A 38 -14.41 6.90 4.02
CA GLU A 38 -14.11 7.89 5.06
C GLU A 38 -14.68 7.47 6.42
N ASN A 39 -15.95 7.06 6.44
CA ASN A 39 -16.58 6.56 7.66
C ASN A 39 -15.88 5.28 8.16
N HIS A 40 -15.58 4.34 7.26
CA HIS A 40 -14.84 3.12 7.60
C HIS A 40 -13.47 3.44 8.21
N PHE A 41 -12.74 4.38 7.62
CA PHE A 41 -11.46 4.83 8.15
C PHE A 41 -11.63 5.42 9.54
N ALA A 42 -12.53 6.40 9.72
CA ALA A 42 -12.76 7.09 10.99
C ALA A 42 -13.15 6.13 12.14
N GLU A 43 -13.94 5.10 11.84
CA GLU A 43 -14.37 4.11 12.82
C GLU A 43 -13.30 3.05 13.15
N ASN A 44 -12.43 2.72 12.20
CA ASN A 44 -11.53 1.55 12.30
C ASN A 44 -10.05 1.91 12.40
N TYR A 45 -9.65 3.18 12.29
CA TYR A 45 -8.26 3.59 12.48
C TYR A 45 -7.89 3.59 13.97
N LYS A 46 -6.65 3.20 14.25
CA LYS A 46 -6.04 3.30 15.58
C LYS A 46 -4.59 3.71 15.45
N ARG A 47 -4.06 4.35 16.49
CA ARG A 47 -2.63 4.65 16.59
C ARG A 47 -1.97 3.68 17.57
N ALA A 48 -0.99 2.95 17.09
CA ALA A 48 -0.18 2.07 17.92
C ALA A 48 0.69 2.89 18.90
N SER A 49 1.21 2.23 19.94
CA SER A 49 2.08 2.87 20.94
C SER A 49 3.39 3.41 20.37
N ASP A 50 3.84 2.87 19.23
CA ASP A 50 5.02 3.35 18.50
C ASP A 50 4.70 4.46 17.48
N GLY A 51 3.46 4.94 17.46
CA GLY A 51 2.99 6.01 16.59
C GLY A 51 2.51 5.57 15.21
N ARG A 52 2.61 4.28 14.84
CA ARG A 52 2.11 3.77 13.55
C ARG A 52 0.59 3.76 13.48
N PHE A 53 0.06 4.03 12.29
CA PHE A 53 -1.36 3.88 12.00
C PHE A 53 -1.69 2.41 11.74
N ILE A 54 -2.74 1.93 12.41
CA ILE A 54 -3.38 0.64 12.15
C ILE A 54 -4.73 0.96 11.52
N VAL A 55 -4.92 0.50 10.28
CA VAL A 55 -6.12 0.78 9.49
C VAL A 55 -6.69 -0.54 9.00
N LYS A 56 -8.02 -0.65 8.99
CA LYS A 56 -8.71 -1.79 8.41
C LYS A 56 -8.95 -1.55 6.92
N PHE A 57 -8.77 -2.58 6.11
CA PHE A 57 -9.04 -2.48 4.68
C PHE A 57 -10.55 -2.37 4.40
N PRO A 58 -10.99 -1.40 3.59
CA PRO A 58 -12.39 -1.26 3.20
C PRO A 58 -12.72 -2.26 2.08
N PHE A 59 -13.14 -3.46 2.45
CA PHE A 59 -13.56 -4.47 1.48
C PHE A 59 -15.01 -4.25 1.02
N LYS A 60 -15.28 -4.64 -0.23
CA LYS A 60 -16.61 -4.70 -0.84
C LYS A 60 -17.36 -5.96 -0.41
N GLU A 61 -18.67 -5.98 -0.64
CA GLU A 61 -19.54 -7.11 -0.33
C GLU A 61 -19.15 -8.41 -1.07
N ASN A 62 -18.56 -8.27 -2.27
CA ASN A 62 -18.10 -9.38 -3.10
C ASN A 62 -16.73 -9.97 -2.67
N LEU A 63 -16.24 -9.68 -1.46
CA LEU A 63 -14.99 -10.26 -0.95
C LEU A 63 -15.02 -11.80 -0.96
N ASN A 64 -16.17 -12.40 -0.65
CA ASN A 64 -16.34 -13.85 -0.63
C ASN A 64 -16.24 -14.48 -2.03
N ASP A 65 -16.31 -13.68 -3.09
CA ASP A 65 -16.18 -14.11 -4.48
C ASP A 65 -14.71 -14.12 -4.96
N LEU A 66 -13.75 -13.62 -4.15
CA LEU A 66 -12.35 -13.42 -4.53
C LEU A 66 -11.62 -14.71 -4.94
N GLY A 67 -12.14 -15.90 -4.64
CA GLY A 67 -11.57 -17.17 -5.11
C GLY A 67 -10.18 -17.50 -4.54
N LEU A 68 -9.49 -18.47 -5.13
CA LEU A 68 -8.20 -18.99 -4.68
C LEU A 68 -7.03 -18.40 -5.51
N SER A 69 -6.08 -17.74 -4.84
CA SER A 69 -4.87 -17.14 -5.46
C SER A 69 -3.62 -18.03 -5.40
N ARG A 70 -3.62 -19.07 -4.55
CA ARG A 70 -2.42 -19.86 -4.21
C ARG A 70 -1.70 -20.44 -5.42
N ASN A 71 -2.43 -21.09 -6.32
CA ASN A 71 -1.84 -21.79 -7.46
C ASN A 71 -1.11 -20.82 -8.41
N MET A 72 -1.69 -19.65 -8.66
CA MET A 72 -1.07 -18.60 -9.46
C MET A 72 0.17 -18.01 -8.78
N ALA A 73 0.05 -17.67 -7.48
CA ALA A 73 1.17 -17.14 -6.70
C ALA A 73 2.36 -18.11 -6.64
N TYR A 74 2.07 -19.40 -6.43
CA TYR A 74 3.09 -20.45 -6.41
C TYR A 74 3.80 -20.60 -7.76
N LYS A 75 3.06 -20.60 -8.87
CA LYS A 75 3.67 -20.63 -10.21
C LYS A 75 4.63 -19.45 -10.42
N ARG A 76 4.21 -18.22 -10.05
CA ARG A 76 5.06 -17.03 -10.15
C ARG A 76 6.29 -17.12 -9.24
N LEU A 77 6.16 -17.68 -8.04
CA LEU A 77 7.29 -17.94 -7.15
C LEU A 77 8.30 -18.90 -7.78
N CYS A 78 7.86 -20.00 -8.41
CA CYS A 78 8.77 -20.92 -9.10
C CYS A 78 9.55 -20.24 -10.23
N PHE A 79 8.91 -19.37 -11.02
CA PHE A 79 9.59 -18.60 -12.06
C PHE A 79 10.61 -17.61 -11.48
N LEU A 80 10.23 -16.91 -10.41
CA LEU A 80 11.14 -16.02 -9.68
C LEU A 80 12.35 -16.80 -9.16
N GLN A 81 12.16 -17.94 -8.50
CA GLN A 81 13.25 -18.77 -7.99
C GLN A 81 14.20 -19.22 -9.11
N LYS A 82 13.69 -19.63 -10.27
CA LYS A 82 14.52 -19.95 -11.44
C LYS A 82 15.36 -18.76 -11.89
N ARG A 83 14.80 -17.56 -11.90
CA ARG A 83 15.52 -16.33 -12.24
C ARG A 83 16.60 -16.00 -11.21
N LEU A 84 16.28 -16.02 -9.92
CA LEU A 84 17.22 -15.77 -8.83
C LEU A 84 18.37 -16.81 -8.80
N ASN A 85 18.11 -18.05 -9.17
CA ASN A 85 19.18 -19.06 -9.23
C ASN A 85 20.15 -18.85 -10.41
N LYS A 86 19.71 -18.17 -11.48
CA LYS A 86 20.57 -17.82 -12.63
C LYS A 86 21.37 -16.54 -12.40
N ASP A 87 20.82 -15.61 -11.62
CA ASP A 87 21.40 -14.29 -11.37
C ASP A 87 21.71 -14.10 -9.87
N LYS A 88 23.00 -14.26 -9.52
CA LYS A 88 23.46 -14.22 -8.12
C LYS A 88 23.33 -12.82 -7.52
N ASP A 89 23.53 -11.77 -8.30
CA ASP A 89 23.47 -10.38 -7.82
C ASP A 89 22.02 -10.00 -7.52
N LEU A 90 21.09 -10.36 -8.42
CA LEU A 90 19.66 -10.20 -8.19
C LEU A 90 19.21 -10.97 -6.95
N LYS A 91 19.69 -12.20 -6.77
CA LYS A 91 19.40 -13.02 -5.59
C LYS A 91 19.89 -12.37 -4.30
N GLY A 92 21.13 -11.88 -4.29
CA GLY A 92 21.71 -11.17 -3.17
C GLY A 92 20.84 -9.97 -2.77
N GLY A 93 20.53 -9.09 -3.72
CA GLY A 93 19.69 -7.91 -3.47
C GLY A 93 18.27 -8.28 -3.00
N TYR A 94 17.66 -9.29 -3.60
CA TYR A 94 16.32 -9.76 -3.23
C TYR A 94 16.26 -10.31 -1.80
N VAL A 95 17.24 -11.14 -1.41
CA VAL A 95 17.31 -11.71 -0.06
C VAL A 95 17.60 -10.63 0.98
N SER A 96 18.49 -9.69 0.68
CA SER A 96 18.79 -8.56 1.56
C SER A 96 17.54 -7.70 1.80
N PHE A 97 16.79 -7.37 0.73
CA PHE A 97 15.54 -6.63 0.84
C PHE A 97 14.54 -7.34 1.77
N LEU A 98 14.28 -8.63 1.55
CA LEU A 98 13.34 -9.38 2.40
C LEU A 98 13.83 -9.46 3.85
N SER A 99 15.12 -9.67 4.08
CA SER A 99 15.69 -9.75 5.43
C SER A 99 15.49 -8.43 6.19
N GLU A 100 15.72 -7.30 5.54
CA GLU A 100 15.44 -5.97 6.10
C GLU A 100 13.93 -5.77 6.35
N TYR A 101 13.10 -6.12 5.37
CA TYR A 101 11.63 -6.02 5.48
C TYR A 101 11.08 -6.81 6.68
N GLN A 102 11.64 -7.99 6.97
CA GLN A 102 11.33 -8.76 8.18
C GLN A 102 11.88 -8.10 9.45
N LYS A 103 13.12 -7.63 9.43
CA LYS A 103 13.77 -7.00 10.59
C LYS A 103 13.03 -5.74 11.05
N LEU A 104 12.49 -4.96 10.10
CA LEU A 104 11.65 -3.79 10.36
C LEU A 104 10.24 -4.15 10.85
N GLY A 105 9.88 -5.44 10.90
CA GLY A 105 8.57 -5.89 11.33
C GLY A 105 7.47 -5.69 10.30
N TYR A 106 7.80 -5.44 9.02
CA TYR A 106 6.82 -5.33 7.94
C TYR A 106 6.34 -6.68 7.42
N MET A 107 7.05 -7.77 7.74
CA MET A 107 6.56 -9.13 7.54
C MET A 107 6.91 -10.05 8.70
N THR A 108 6.08 -11.06 8.94
CA THR A 108 6.31 -12.09 9.94
C THR A 108 5.97 -13.47 9.37
N LYS A 109 6.60 -14.51 9.93
CA LYS A 109 6.27 -15.89 9.57
C LYS A 109 4.91 -16.25 10.18
N VAL A 110 3.98 -16.70 9.33
CA VAL A 110 2.67 -17.19 9.77
C VAL A 110 2.85 -18.42 10.67
N LYS A 111 2.24 -18.40 11.86
CA LYS A 111 2.22 -19.51 12.84
C LYS A 111 0.90 -20.28 12.72
N GLY A 112 0.92 -21.59 12.99
CA GLY A 112 -0.30 -22.40 13.06
C GLY A 112 -0.99 -22.66 11.71
N PHE A 113 -0.29 -22.43 10.59
CA PHE A 113 -0.82 -22.73 9.26
C PHE A 113 -0.69 -24.24 8.99
N SER A 114 -1.80 -24.99 9.08
CA SER A 114 -1.90 -26.34 8.55
C SER A 114 -2.48 -26.30 7.13
N MET A 115 -1.93 -27.11 6.23
CA MET A 115 -2.52 -27.33 4.90
C MET A 115 -3.89 -28.03 4.96
N ASP A 116 -4.29 -28.50 6.13
CA ASP A 116 -5.55 -29.23 6.35
C ASP A 116 -6.63 -28.34 6.99
N ASN A 117 -6.29 -27.09 7.37
CA ASN A 117 -7.29 -26.11 7.80
C ASN A 117 -8.11 -25.69 6.57
N THR A 118 -9.35 -26.16 6.53
CA THR A 118 -10.32 -26.00 5.45
C THR A 118 -10.77 -24.56 5.19
N ASP A 119 -10.27 -23.59 5.97
CA ASP A 119 -10.57 -22.16 5.83
C ASP A 119 -9.64 -21.41 4.85
N PHE A 120 -9.17 -22.10 3.81
CA PHE A 120 -8.42 -21.50 2.69
C PHE A 120 -9.12 -20.30 2.04
N ARG A 121 -10.43 -20.15 2.24
CA ARG A 121 -11.23 -19.01 1.79
C ARG A 121 -10.84 -17.68 2.45
N GLN A 122 -10.07 -17.70 3.54
CA GLN A 122 -9.63 -16.49 4.24
C GLN A 122 -8.18 -16.07 3.92
N CYS A 123 -7.44 -16.84 3.09
CA CYS A 123 -6.04 -16.56 2.80
C CYS A 123 -5.84 -16.10 1.35
N TYR A 124 -5.28 -14.90 1.18
CA TYR A 124 -4.87 -14.38 -0.13
C TYR A 124 -3.35 -14.40 -0.28
N TYR A 125 -2.86 -15.06 -1.33
CA TYR A 125 -1.43 -15.14 -1.64
C TYR A 125 -1.06 -14.10 -2.69
N LEU A 126 -0.32 -13.07 -2.27
CA LEU A 126 0.21 -12.05 -3.18
C LEU A 126 1.46 -12.58 -3.89
N PRO A 127 1.44 -12.71 -5.23
CA PRO A 127 2.66 -12.92 -5.97
C PRO A 127 3.58 -11.71 -5.81
N HIS A 128 4.89 -11.93 -5.90
CA HIS A 128 5.86 -10.86 -5.77
C HIS A 128 7.00 -11.00 -6.77
N HIS A 129 7.64 -9.89 -7.12
CA HIS A 129 8.78 -9.87 -8.03
C HIS A 129 9.75 -8.74 -7.70
N ALA A 130 11.00 -8.90 -8.16
CA ALA A 130 12.03 -7.89 -8.01
C ALA A 130 11.95 -6.86 -9.17
N VAL A 131 11.99 -5.58 -8.81
CA VAL A 131 12.13 -4.44 -9.74
C VAL A 131 13.46 -3.76 -9.45
N ILE A 132 14.24 -3.55 -10.50
CA ILE A 132 15.52 -2.83 -10.43
C ILE A 132 15.26 -1.40 -10.89
N LYS A 133 15.61 -0.43 -10.05
CA LYS A 133 15.59 0.99 -10.41
C LYS A 133 17.00 1.53 -10.26
N GLU A 134 17.73 1.56 -11.36
CA GLU A 134 19.15 1.97 -11.38
C GLU A 134 19.36 3.41 -10.90
N SER A 135 18.35 4.26 -11.08
CA SER A 135 18.35 5.65 -10.62
C SER A 135 17.97 5.84 -9.14
N SER A 136 17.74 4.76 -8.38
CA SER A 136 17.35 4.88 -6.97
C SER A 136 18.55 5.21 -6.08
N LEU A 137 18.45 6.32 -5.34
CA LEU A 137 19.50 6.80 -4.42
C LEU A 137 19.70 5.92 -3.18
N THR A 138 18.64 5.26 -2.70
CA THR A 138 18.68 4.47 -1.45
C THR A 138 18.85 2.96 -1.72
N THR A 139 17.98 2.36 -2.53
CA THR A 139 18.02 0.92 -2.84
C THR A 139 17.82 0.65 -4.33
N ARG A 140 18.82 0.06 -5.00
CA ARG A 140 18.75 -0.30 -6.43
C ARG A 140 17.68 -1.36 -6.75
N LEU A 141 17.30 -2.19 -5.78
CA LEU A 141 16.31 -3.26 -5.91
C LEU A 141 15.17 -3.08 -4.92
N ARG A 142 13.93 -3.31 -5.38
CA ARG A 142 12.73 -3.39 -4.54
C ARG A 142 11.93 -4.64 -4.87
N VAL A 143 11.21 -5.18 -3.88
CA VAL A 143 10.24 -6.26 -4.11
C VAL A 143 8.84 -5.66 -4.15
N VAL A 144 8.10 -5.96 -5.22
CA VAL A 144 6.71 -5.53 -5.42
C VAL A 144 5.79 -6.71 -5.18
N PHE A 145 4.76 -6.50 -4.37
CA PHE A 145 3.66 -7.45 -4.13
C PHE A 145 2.48 -7.07 -5.02
N ASP A 146 2.01 -8.01 -5.84
CA ASP A 146 1.05 -7.75 -6.91
C ASP A 146 -0.37 -8.15 -6.48
N ALA A 147 -1.14 -7.17 -6.01
CA ALA A 147 -2.55 -7.32 -5.64
C ALA A 147 -3.51 -7.33 -6.83
N SER A 148 -3.04 -7.04 -8.04
CA SER A 148 -3.84 -6.99 -9.27
C SER A 148 -3.95 -8.33 -9.98
N VAL A 149 -3.20 -9.34 -9.53
CA VAL A 149 -3.30 -10.70 -10.07
C VAL A 149 -4.68 -11.26 -9.83
N ARG A 150 -5.30 -11.73 -10.91
CA ARG A 150 -6.59 -12.40 -10.86
C ARG A 150 -6.47 -13.82 -10.31
N THR A 151 -7.46 -14.19 -9.50
CA THR A 151 -7.65 -15.53 -8.96
C THR A 151 -8.36 -16.46 -9.96
N ASP A 152 -8.73 -17.66 -9.51
CA ASP A 152 -9.53 -18.60 -10.30
C ASP A 152 -10.97 -18.12 -10.59
N THR A 153 -11.50 -17.16 -9.82
CA THR A 153 -12.79 -16.50 -10.10
C THR A 153 -12.64 -15.26 -10.98
N ASN A 154 -11.43 -15.01 -11.51
CA ASN A 154 -11.12 -13.86 -12.35
C ASN A 154 -11.27 -12.49 -11.65
N LEU A 155 -11.30 -12.47 -10.32
CA LEU A 155 -11.24 -11.25 -9.49
C LEU A 155 -9.84 -11.07 -8.91
N SER A 156 -9.42 -9.83 -8.66
CA SER A 156 -8.19 -9.50 -7.94
C SER A 156 -8.51 -8.87 -6.58
N LEU A 157 -7.52 -8.79 -5.69
CA LEU A 157 -7.71 -8.14 -4.38
C LEU A 157 -8.12 -6.67 -4.55
N ASN A 158 -7.60 -5.99 -5.57
CA ASN A 158 -7.99 -4.62 -5.91
C ASN A 158 -9.47 -4.52 -6.35
N ASP A 159 -10.01 -5.55 -7.00
CA ASP A 159 -11.41 -5.53 -7.47
C ASP A 159 -12.41 -5.61 -6.32
N VAL A 160 -12.04 -6.25 -5.22
CA VAL A 160 -12.88 -6.44 -4.02
C VAL A 160 -12.58 -5.42 -2.91
N GLN A 161 -11.71 -4.45 -3.17
CA GLN A 161 -11.40 -3.35 -2.25
C GLN A 161 -12.02 -2.04 -2.77
N PHE A 162 -12.60 -1.23 -1.88
CA PHE A 162 -13.02 0.12 -2.24
C PHE A 162 -11.80 1.05 -2.42
N ALA A 163 -11.92 1.95 -3.39
CA ALA A 163 -11.03 3.10 -3.50
C ALA A 163 -11.59 4.24 -2.63
N GLY A 164 -10.74 4.81 -1.78
CA GLY A 164 -11.07 6.04 -1.05
C GLY A 164 -11.03 7.27 -1.97
N PRO A 165 -11.52 8.41 -1.49
CA PRO A 165 -11.48 9.65 -2.26
C PRO A 165 -10.05 10.11 -2.54
N THR A 166 -9.85 10.79 -3.66
CA THR A 166 -8.56 11.41 -3.97
C THR A 166 -8.32 12.59 -3.03
N ILE A 167 -7.33 12.46 -2.15
CA ILE A 167 -6.97 13.50 -1.18
C ILE A 167 -6.24 14.66 -1.88
N GLN A 168 -5.37 14.36 -2.84
CA GLN A 168 -4.60 15.36 -3.59
C GLN A 168 -5.49 16.13 -4.57
N ASN A 169 -5.46 17.45 -4.48
CA ASN A 169 -6.08 18.30 -5.49
C ASN A 169 -5.29 18.20 -6.79
N ASP A 170 -6.00 18.09 -7.91
CA ASP A 170 -5.49 17.83 -9.28
C ASP A 170 -4.64 18.99 -9.86
N SER A 171 -4.15 19.90 -9.01
CA SER A 171 -3.47 21.15 -9.34
C SER A 171 -1.99 21.00 -9.76
N PHE A 172 -1.48 19.77 -9.89
CA PHE A 172 -0.13 19.51 -10.42
C PHE A 172 -0.19 18.55 -11.60
N LYS A 173 -0.72 19.03 -12.73
CA LYS A 173 -0.44 18.44 -14.05
C LYS A 173 0.76 19.21 -14.61
N PHE A 174 1.93 18.57 -14.61
CA PHE A 174 3.11 19.03 -15.35
C PHE A 174 2.91 18.84 -16.85
#